data_AF-A0A920APY9-F1
#
_entry.id   AF-A0A920APY9-F1
#
_cell.length_a   1.000
_cell.length_b   1.000
_cell.length_c   1.000
_cell.angle_alpha   90.00
_cell.angle_beta   90.00
_cell.angle_gamma   90.00
#
_symmetry.space_group_name_H-M   'P 1'
#
loop_
_entity.id
_entity.type
_entity.pdbx_description
1 polymer ?
#
loop_
_entity_poly.entity_id
_entity_poly.type
_entity_poly.pdbx_seq_one_letter_code
_entity_poly.pdbx_strand_id
1 'polypeptide(L)' 'MAIINHSVSEFVVDFINIMPGSPKAKVRSRIILTPQHAKRFLKALNDNVHRFENAHGEIKDYEQPPIPLNFGPPGEA' A
#
# COMPACT_ATOMS: atom_id res chain seq x y z
N MET A 1 2.19 3.44 1.17
CA MET A 1 1.59 2.38 0.32
C MET A 1 2.42 1.10 0.49
N ALA A 2 1.79 -0.07 0.45
CA ALA A 2 2.49 -1.35 0.46
C ALA A 2 2.25 -2.09 -0.87
N ILE A 3 3.28 -2.68 -1.44
CA ILE A 3 3.20 -3.58 -2.60
C ILE A 3 3.50 -4.99 -2.11
N ILE A 4 2.65 -5.95 -2.50
CA ILE A 4 2.81 -7.35 -2.10
C ILE A 4 3.15 -8.17 -3.35
N ASN A 5 4.29 -8.84 -3.30
CA ASN A 5 4.70 -9.84 -4.28
C ASN A 5 4.83 -11.21 -3.59
N HIS A 6 4.68 -12.31 -4.33
CA HIS A 6 4.81 -13.63 -3.75
C HIS A 6 5.38 -14.66 -4.74
N SER A 7 5.94 -15.72 -4.18
CA SER A 7 6.36 -16.95 -4.83
C SER A 7 5.86 -18.15 -4.03
N VAL A 8 6.16 -19.37 -4.48
CA VAL A 8 5.81 -20.59 -3.74
C VAL A 8 6.49 -20.64 -2.37
N SER A 9 7.65 -20.00 -2.23
CA SER A 9 8.47 -20.06 -1.03
C SER A 9 8.30 -18.86 -0.10
N GLU A 10 7.86 -17.71 -0.63
CA GLU A 10 7.95 -16.44 0.07
C GLU A 10 6.84 -15.45 -0.31
N PHE A 11 6.45 -14.61 0.63
CA PHE A 11 5.68 -13.39 0.45
C PHE A 11 6.55 -12.20 0.80
N VAL A 12 6.62 -11.22 -0.09
CA VAL A 12 7.42 -10.01 0.06
C VAL A 12 6.47 -8.82 0.11
N VAL A 13 6.52 -8.08 1.21
CA VAL A 13 5.74 -6.86 1.42
C VAL A 13 6.69 -5.68 1.43
N ASP A 14 6.62 -4.84 0.39
CA ASP A 14 7.43 -3.65 0.22
C ASP A 14 6.63 -2.41 0.61
N PHE A 15 7.06 -1.73 1.66
CA PHE A 15 6.52 -0.43 2.03
C PHE A 15 7.29 0.65 1.26
N ILE A 16 6.60 1.29 0.33
CA ILE A 16 7.18 2.30 -0.54
C ILE A 16 6.66 3.69 -0.21
N ASN A 17 7.52 4.67 -0.46
CA ASN A 17 7.14 6.07 -0.44
C ASN A 17 7.24 6.64 -1.86
N ILE A 18 6.14 7.25 -2.33
CA ILE A 18 6.07 7.92 -3.63
C ILE A 18 6.27 9.40 -3.37
N MET A 19 7.37 9.96 -3.90
CA MET A 19 7.64 11.39 -3.82
C MET A 19 7.11 12.08 -5.08
N PRO A 20 6.41 13.22 -4.98
CA PRO A 20 6.06 14.01 -6.15
C PRO A 20 7.34 14.44 -6.88
N GLY A 21 7.38 14.24 -8.20
CA GLY A 21 8.54 14.57 -9.05
C GLY A 21 9.61 13.48 -9.18
N SER A 22 9.46 12.31 -8.53
CA SER A 22 10.33 11.16 -8.80
C SER A 22 9.53 10.03 -9.46
N PRO A 23 9.93 9.54 -10.64
CA PRO A 23 9.21 8.48 -11.35
C PRO A 23 9.35 7.10 -10.69
N LYS A 24 10.24 6.95 -9.70
CA LYS A 24 10.50 5.68 -9.02
C LYS A 24 10.14 5.77 -7.55
N ALA A 25 9.22 4.92 -7.11
CA ALA A 25 8.92 4.77 -5.70
C ALA A 25 10.13 4.17 -4.97
N LYS A 26 10.49 4.75 -3.83
CA LYS A 26 11.61 4.26 -3.01
C LYS A 26 11.09 3.32 -1.94
N VAL A 27 11.59 2.09 -1.91
CA VAL A 27 11.33 1.11 -0.84
C VAL A 27 11.94 1.64 0.46
N ARG A 28 11.12 1.77 1.49
CA ARG A 28 11.54 2.19 2.84
C ARG A 28 11.82 0.99 3.72
N SER A 29 10.99 -0.04 3.63
CA SER A 29 11.18 -1.31 4.34
C SER A 29 10.62 -2.46 3.52
N ARG A 30 11.21 -3.64 3.69
CA ARG A 30 10.80 -4.89 3.08
C ARG A 30 10.60 -5.92 4.18
N ILE A 31 9.45 -6.58 4.18
CA ILE A 31 9.17 -7.70 5.08
C ILE A 31 9.03 -8.95 4.21
N ILE A 32 9.74 -10.02 4.57
CA ILE A 32 9.69 -11.32 3.89
C ILE A 32 9.07 -12.34 4.84
N LEU A 33 8.06 -13.06 4.38
CA LEU A 33 7.30 -14.05 5.14
C LEU A 33 7.27 -15.37 4.38
N THR A 34 7.26 -16.49 5.10
CA THR A 34 6.86 -17.77 4.50
C THR A 34 5.34 -17.75 4.21
N PRO A 35 4.84 -18.55 3.26
CA PRO A 35 3.40 -18.60 2.95
C PRO A 35 2.53 -18.91 4.19
N GLN A 36 3.02 -19.77 5.08
CA GLN A 36 2.32 -20.11 6.32
C GLN A 36 2.22 -18.91 7.26
N HIS A 37 3.29 -18.13 7.40
CA HIS A 37 3.27 -16.91 8.22
C HIS A 37 2.42 -15.81 7.59
N ALA A 38 2.46 -15.64 6.26
CA ALA A 38 1.60 -14.70 5.55
C ALA A 38 0.12 -15.01 5.79
N LYS A 39 -0.28 -16.29 5.71
CA LYS A 39 -1.67 -16.71 5.99
C LYS A 39 -2.10 -16.41 7.43
N ARG A 40 -1.24 -16.67 8.42
CA ARG A 40 -1.53 -16.36 9.83
C ARG A 40 -1.60 -14.85 10.07
N PHE A 41 -0.69 -14.11 9.44
CA PHE A 41 -0.66 -12.65 9.51
C PHE A 41 -1.94 -12.02 8.95
N LEU A 42 -2.40 -12.47 7.77
CA LEU A 42 -3.66 -12.01 7.19
C LEU A 42 -4.85 -12.23 8.13
N LYS A 43 -4.96 -13.43 8.71
CA LYS A 43 -6.05 -13.73 9.66
C LYS A 43 -6.00 -12.80 10.87
N ALA A 44 -4.82 -12.69 11.50
CA ALA A 44 -4.65 -11.82 12.65
C ALA A 44 -4.94 -10.35 12.31
N LEU A 45 -4.49 -9.87 11.15
CA LEU A 45 -4.73 -8.50 10.71
C LEU A 45 -6.23 -8.25 10.51
N ASN A 46 -6.94 -9.15 9.83
CA ASN A 46 -8.38 -9.06 9.62
C ASN A 46 -9.15 -9.03 10.95
N ASP A 47 -8.81 -9.90 11.89
CA ASP A 47 -9.44 -9.93 13.21
C ASP A 47 -9.20 -8.62 13.98
N ASN A 48 -8.01 -8.03 13.87
CA ASN A 48 -7.70 -6.75 14.50
C ASN A 48 -8.45 -5.57 13.85
N VAL A 49 -8.53 -5.53 12.51
CA VAL A 49 -9.29 -4.51 11.78
C VAL A 49 -10.77 -4.57 12.17
N HIS A 50 -11.36 -5.76 12.17
CA HIS A 50 -12.76 -5.93 12.52
C HIS A 50 -13.06 -5.46 13.96
N ARG A 51 -12.17 -5.78 14.91
CA ARG A 51 -12.29 -5.27 16.29
C ARG A 51 -12.15 -3.75 16.36
N PHE A 52 -11.25 -3.17 15.57
CA PHE A 52 -11.08 -1.72 15.51
C PHE A 52 -12.35 -1.04 14.99
N GLU A 53 -12.93 -1.55 13.90
CA GLU A 53 -14.15 -1.00 13.30
C GLU A 53 -15.37 -1.12 14.21
N ASN A 54 -15.52 -2.25 14.90
CA ASN A 54 -16.59 -2.42 15.88
C ASN A 54 -16.52 -1.41 17.03
N ALA A 55 -15.32 -0.93 17.37
CA ALA A 55 -15.09 0.03 18.45
C ALA A 55 -15.13 1.50 18.00
N HIS A 56 -14.72 1.80 16.76
CA HIS A 56 -14.51 3.18 16.28
C HIS A 56 -15.39 3.56 15.07
N GLY A 57 -16.18 2.62 14.56
CA GLY A 57 -16.90 2.76 13.29
C GLY A 57 -16.07 2.27 12.10
N GLU A 58 -16.76 2.10 10.98
CA GLU A 58 -16.19 1.59 9.71
C GLU A 58 -15.04 2.47 9.20
N ILE A 59 -13.96 1.83 8.73
CA ILE A 59 -12.86 2.54 8.09
C ILE A 59 -13.36 3.06 6.74
N LYS A 60 -13.40 4.37 6.58
CA LYS A 60 -13.78 4.99 5.31
C LYS A 60 -12.67 4.80 4.28
N ASP A 61 -13.03 4.22 3.14
CA ASP A 61 -12.18 4.23 1.96
C ASP A 61 -12.16 5.66 1.40
N TYR A 62 -11.02 6.33 1.55
CA TYR A 62 -10.76 7.55 0.79
C TYR A 62 -10.21 7.11 -0.57
N GLU A 63 -11.07 7.00 -1.58
CA GLU A 63 -10.60 7.02 -2.96
C GLU A 63 -9.75 8.28 -3.12
N GLN A 64 -8.46 8.09 -3.46
CA GLN A 64 -7.62 9.24 -3.77
C GLN A 64 -8.27 9.95 -4.97
N PRO A 65 -8.69 11.22 -4.83
CA PRO A 65 -9.21 11.95 -5.98
C PRO A 65 -8.11 11.96 -7.06
N PRO A 66 -8.46 11.69 -8.33
CA PRO A 66 -7.48 11.70 -9.41
C PRO A 66 -6.80 13.06 -9.39
N ILE A 67 -5.48 13.06 -9.15
CA ILE A 67 -4.67 14.28 -9.13
C ILE A 67 -4.81 14.90 -10.53
N PRO A 68 -5.43 16.07 -10.69
CA PRO A 68 -5.48 16.72 -11.99
C PRO A 68 -4.07 17.19 -12.32
N LEU A 69 -3.33 16.41 -13.13
CA LEU A 69 -2.13 16.91 -13.80
C LEU A 69 -2.57 17.91 -14.88
N ASN A 70 -2.89 19.13 -14.47
CA ASN A 70 -3.01 20.26 -15.38
C ASN A 70 -1.59 20.66 -15.82
N PHE A 71 -1.07 19.98 -16.83
CA PHE A 71 0.07 20.48 -17.59
C PHE A 71 -0.39 21.78 -18.26
N GLY A 72 0.10 22.91 -17.77
CA GLY A 72 -0.11 24.20 -18.42
C GLY A 72 0.34 24.16 -19.89
N PRO A 73 -0.11 25.12 -20.72
CA PRO A 73 0.17 25.09 -22.15
C PRO A 73 1.69 25.02 -22.39
N PRO A 74 2.15 24.16 -23.33
CA PRO A 74 3.56 24.11 -23.68
C PRO A 74 3.96 25.50 -24.18
N GLY A 75 4.97 26.09 -23.54
CA GLY A 75 5.48 27.40 -23.93
C GLY A 75 5.90 27.37 -25.40
N GLU A 76 5.36 28.29 -26.18
CA GLU A 76 5.80 28.57 -27.54
C GLU A 76 7.26 29.02 -27.48
N ALA A 77 8.11 28.38 -28.29
CA ALA A 77 9.50 28.75 -28.53
C ALA A 77 9.61 29.33 -29.94
#